data_AF-A0A7W4VT23-F1
#
_entry.id   AF-A0A7W4VT23-F1
#
_cell.length_a   1.000
_cell.length_b   1.000
_cell.length_c   1.000
_cell.angle_alpha   90.00
_cell.angle_beta   90.00
_cell.angle_gamma   90.00
#
_symmetry.space_group_name_H-M   'P 1'
#
loop_
_entity.id
_entity.type
_entity.pdbx_description
1 polymer ?
#
loop_
_entity_poly.entity_id
_entity_poly.type
_entity_poly.pdbx_seq_one_letter_code
_entity_poly.pdbx_strand_id
1 'polypeptide(L)'
;MIRPLGAIIGVVDLVGVHAAQSVARWPEQPACCDSRWAETSYAEHGGRTRRDVVHLVLENPRPLPEPIPCKGRLGLWTPPADVLAQLLADAGWERTE
;
A
#
# COMPACT_ATOMS: atom_id res chain seq x y z
N MET A 1 0.85 -10.31 -22.09
CA MET A 1 0.12 -9.59 -21.01
C MET A 1 0.75 -8.21 -20.88
N ILE A 2 0.02 -7.17 -21.26
CA ILE A 2 0.50 -5.77 -21.14
C ILE A 2 0.46 -5.41 -19.66
N ARG A 3 1.56 -4.88 -19.11
CA ARG A 3 1.58 -4.30 -17.76
C ARG A 3 1.27 -2.81 -17.89
N PRO A 4 0.07 -2.35 -17.48
CA PRO A 4 -0.26 -0.93 -17.60
C PRO A 4 0.68 -0.11 -16.70
N LEU A 5 1.17 1.01 -17.22
CA LEU A 5 2.00 1.97 -16.49
C LEU A 5 1.22 3.27 -16.32
N GLY A 6 1.36 3.93 -15.17
CA GLY A 6 0.66 5.19 -14.91
C GLY A 6 -0.86 5.02 -14.85
N ALA A 7 -1.33 3.94 -14.22
CA ALA A 7 -2.74 3.63 -14.05
C ALA A 7 -3.01 3.11 -12.64
N ILE A 8 -4.24 3.32 -12.16
CA ILE A 8 -4.79 2.62 -10.99
C ILE A 8 -5.28 1.26 -11.48
N ILE A 9 -4.89 0.19 -10.78
CA ILE A 9 -5.12 -1.20 -11.20
C ILE A 9 -6.01 -1.99 -10.24
N GLY A 10 -6.35 -1.41 -9.10
CA GLY A 10 -7.03 -2.11 -8.02
C GLY A 10 -7.11 -1.27 -6.76
N VAL A 11 -7.84 -1.80 -5.80
CA VAL A 11 -7.95 -1.26 -4.45
C VAL A 11 -7.64 -2.36 -3.43
N VAL A 12 -7.32 -1.94 -2.22
CA VAL A 12 -7.05 -2.80 -1.06
C VAL A 12 -7.66 -2.12 0.17
N ASP A 13 -7.96 -2.91 1.19
CA ASP A 13 -8.39 -2.38 2.49
C ASP A 13 -7.15 -2.14 3.35
N LEU A 14 -6.95 -0.90 3.79
CA LEU A 14 -5.91 -0.57 4.78
C LEU A 14 -6.46 -0.86 6.19
N VAL A 15 -6.05 -1.98 6.77
CA VAL A 15 -6.61 -2.47 8.06
C VAL A 15 -5.72 -2.17 9.27
N GLY A 16 -4.48 -1.72 9.04
CA GLY A 16 -3.56 -1.40 10.12
C GLY A 16 -2.33 -0.63 9.67
N VAL A 17 -1.71 0.06 10.62
CA VAL A 17 -0.45 0.79 10.43
C VAL A 17 0.41 0.59 11.67
N HIS A 18 1.66 0.18 11.50
CA HIS A 18 2.58 0.02 12.62
C HIS A 18 4.04 0.27 12.23
N ALA A 19 4.87 0.64 13.20
CA ALA A 19 6.31 0.72 12.98
C ALA A 19 6.90 -0.67 12.75
N ALA A 20 7.79 -0.79 11.77
CA ALA A 20 8.50 -2.02 11.48
C ALA A 20 9.34 -2.44 12.70
N GLN A 21 9.15 -3.68 13.13
CA GLN A 21 9.91 -4.27 14.24
C GLN A 21 10.81 -5.35 13.65
N SER A 22 12.11 -5.07 13.59
CA SER A 22 13.13 -6.02 13.15
C SER A 22 13.47 -7.07 14.20
N VAL A 23 13.01 -6.86 15.44
CA VAL A 23 13.20 -7.77 16.57
C VAL A 23 11.91 -7.85 17.36
N ALA A 24 11.68 -9.03 17.94
CA ALA A 24 10.68 -9.28 18.95
C ALA A 24 10.79 -8.23 20.08
N ARG A 25 9.76 -7.41 20.30
CA ARG A 25 9.72 -6.48 21.45
C ARG A 25 9.58 -7.21 22.79
N TRP A 26 9.13 -8.46 22.73
CA TRP A 26 8.93 -9.41 23.85
C TRP A 26 9.33 -10.82 23.39
N PRO A 27 9.84 -11.71 24.26
CA PRO A 27 10.40 -13.02 23.89
C PRO A 27 9.47 -13.91 23.05
N GLU A 28 8.16 -13.68 23.13
CA GLU A 28 7.10 -14.44 22.50
C GLU A 28 6.36 -13.70 21.36
N GLN A 29 6.84 -12.53 20.94
CA GLN A 29 6.30 -11.84 19.76
C GLN A 29 7.23 -12.01 18.56
N PRO A 30 6.78 -12.58 17.42
CA PRO A 30 7.58 -12.60 16.20
C PRO A 30 7.85 -11.17 15.69
N ALA A 31 8.71 -11.04 14.67
CA ALA A 31 8.80 -9.79 13.89
C ALA A 31 7.38 -9.36 13.47
N CYS A 32 7.12 -8.06 13.39
CA CYS A 32 5.74 -7.54 13.29
C CYS A 32 4.96 -7.99 12.04
N CYS A 33 5.64 -8.54 11.03
CA CYS A 33 5.06 -9.12 9.83
C CYS A 33 5.87 -10.35 9.37
N ASP A 34 5.19 -11.44 8.99
CA ASP A 34 5.81 -12.63 8.39
C ASP A 34 6.08 -12.50 6.87
N SER A 35 5.59 -11.41 6.25
CA SER A 35 5.76 -11.19 4.82
C SER A 35 7.21 -10.88 4.47
N ARG A 36 7.77 -11.63 3.49
CA ARG A 36 9.10 -11.34 2.92
C ARG A 36 9.23 -9.95 2.27
N TRP A 37 8.10 -9.27 2.04
CA TRP A 37 8.04 -7.93 1.47
C TRP A 37 7.91 -6.83 2.53
N ALA A 38 7.77 -7.21 3.81
CA ALA A 38 7.69 -6.28 4.92
C ALA A 38 9.10 -5.80 5.31
N GLU A 39 9.64 -4.88 4.50
CA GLU A 39 10.99 -4.33 4.68
C GLU A 39 11.16 -3.71 6.07
N THR A 40 12.20 -4.11 6.82
CA THR A 40 12.46 -3.55 8.16
C THR A 40 13.52 -2.44 8.14
N SER A 41 14.26 -2.30 7.04
CA SER A 41 15.24 -1.24 6.84
C SER A 41 15.67 -1.17 5.37
N TYR A 42 16.03 0.00 4.86
CA TYR A 42 16.58 0.13 3.51
C TYR A 42 17.70 1.18 3.43
N ALA A 43 18.55 1.06 2.42
CA ALA A 43 19.59 2.05 2.13
C ALA A 43 18.97 3.29 1.45
N GLU A 44 19.10 4.45 2.07
CA GLU A 44 18.75 5.73 1.46
C GLU A 44 19.85 6.18 0.48
N HIS A 45 19.48 7.07 -0.43
CA HIS A 45 20.46 7.77 -1.25
C HIS A 45 21.45 8.54 -0.36
N GLY A 46 22.75 8.27 -0.50
CA GLY A 46 23.80 8.81 0.37
C GLY A 46 24.34 7.82 1.41
N GLY A 47 23.95 6.54 1.35
CA GLY A 47 24.59 5.46 2.12
C GLY A 47 24.10 5.31 3.55
N ARG A 48 23.17 6.15 4.00
CA ARG A 48 22.51 6.01 5.30
C ARG A 48 21.50 4.87 5.25
N THR A 49 21.40 4.10 6.33
CA THR A 49 20.38 3.06 6.47
C THR A 49 19.19 3.61 7.23
N ARG A 50 18.00 3.62 6.62
CA ARG A 50 16.74 3.95 7.29
C ARG A 50 16.23 2.72 8.04
N ARG A 51 15.90 2.91 9.32
CA ARG A 51 15.35 1.85 10.20
C ARG A 51 13.97 2.20 10.77
N ASP A 52 13.60 3.48 10.76
CA ASP A 52 12.26 3.94 11.12
C ASP A 52 11.32 3.77 9.92
N VAL A 53 10.98 2.51 9.63
CA VAL A 53 10.04 2.11 8.57
C VAL A 53 8.65 1.92 9.18
N VAL A 54 7.61 2.28 8.44
CA VAL A 54 6.22 2.04 8.83
C VAL A 54 5.60 1.08 7.82
N HIS A 55 4.94 0.04 8.31
CA HIS A 55 4.20 -0.91 7.50
C HIS A 55 2.73 -0.52 7.40
N LEU A 56 2.20 -0.62 6.18
CA LEU A 56 0.77 -0.58 5.90
C LEU A 56 0.29 -2.02 5.79
N VAL A 57 -0.68 -2.41 6.63
CA VAL A 57 -1.27 -3.75 6.59
C VAL A 57 -2.47 -3.69 5.66
N LEU A 58 -2.38 -4.43 4.56
CA LEU A 58 -3.33 -4.41 3.45
C LEU A 58 -4.03 -5.75 3.33
N GLU A 59 -5.36 -5.73 3.23
CA GLU A 59 -6.19 -6.91 3.05
C GLU A 59 -7.12 -6.75 1.84
N ASN A 60 -7.79 -7.85 1.47
CA ASN A 60 -8.85 -7.88 0.47
C ASN A 60 -8.49 -7.16 -0.85
N PRO A 61 -7.43 -7.58 -1.56
CA PRO A 61 -7.06 -6.98 -2.83
C PRO A 61 -8.14 -7.21 -3.88
N ARG A 62 -8.66 -6.13 -4.44
CA ARG A 62 -9.69 -6.12 -5.47
C ARG A 62 -9.11 -5.49 -6.74
N PRO A 63 -8.73 -6.28 -7.76
CA PRO A 63 -8.29 -5.73 -9.04
C PRO A 63 -9.47 -5.05 -9.74
N LEU A 64 -9.18 -3.96 -10.46
CA LEU A 64 -10.18 -3.36 -11.34
C LEU A 64 -10.35 -4.21 -12.60
N PRO A 65 -11.55 -4.24 -13.20
CA PRO A 65 -11.79 -4.94 -14.46
C PRO A 65 -10.93 -4.35 -15.59
N GLU A 66 -10.77 -3.03 -15.61
CA GLU A 66 -9.89 -2.31 -16.53
C GLU A 66 -9.03 -1.28 -15.76
N PRO A 67 -7.75 -1.08 -16.13
CA PRO A 67 -6.92 -0.05 -15.50
C PRO A 67 -7.45 1.36 -15.79
N ILE A 68 -7.48 2.23 -14.77
CA ILE A 68 -7.87 3.64 -14.94
C ILE A 68 -6.60 4.48 -15.14
N PRO A 69 -6.39 5.14 -16.30
CA PRO A 69 -5.23 5.99 -16.54
C PRO A 69 -5.13 7.12 -15.51
N CYS A 70 -4.05 7.13 -14.72
CA CYS A 70 -3.82 8.16 -13.71
C CYS A 70 -2.34 8.21 -13.31
N LYS A 71 -1.71 9.38 -13.51
CA LYS A 71 -0.30 9.57 -13.15
C LYS A 71 -0.12 9.51 -11.63
N GLY A 72 0.74 8.60 -11.18
CA GLY A 72 1.10 8.48 -9.76
C GLY A 72 1.75 9.75 -9.18
N ARG A 73 1.62 9.92 -7.86
CA ARG A 73 2.25 10.97 -7.07
C ARG A 73 2.94 10.38 -5.83
N LEU A 74 3.90 11.10 -5.29
CA LEU A 74 4.61 10.72 -4.06
C LEU A 74 3.70 10.92 -2.83
N GLY A 75 3.85 10.04 -1.84
CA GLY A 75 3.01 10.04 -0.63
C GLY A 75 1.63 9.41 -0.85
N LEU A 76 0.77 9.46 0.18
CA LEU A 76 -0.66 9.19 0.02
C LEU A 76 -1.33 10.43 -0.57
N TRP A 77 -2.19 10.24 -1.57
CA TRP A 77 -2.84 11.34 -2.28
C TRP A 77 -4.21 10.93 -2.78
N THR A 78 -5.10 11.90 -2.94
CA THR A 78 -6.42 11.70 -3.54
C THR A 78 -6.33 11.87 -5.06
N PRO A 79 -6.81 10.91 -5.86
CA PRO A 79 -6.91 11.07 -7.31
C PRO A 79 -7.75 12.28 -7.73
N PRO A 80 -7.60 12.79 -8.97
CA PRO A 80 -8.53 13.74 -9.57
C PRO A 80 -9.99 13.27 -9.43
N ALA A 81 -10.92 14.22 -9.28
CA ALA A 81 -12.31 13.91 -8.92
C ALA A 81 -13.02 12.99 -9.92
N ASP A 82 -12.73 13.15 -11.21
CA ASP A 82 -13.21 12.29 -12.30
C ASP A 82 -12.67 10.86 -12.18
N VAL A 83 -11.37 10.71 -11.93
CA VAL A 83 -10.73 9.41 -11.69
C VAL A 83 -11.27 8.75 -10.43
N LEU A 84 -11.47 9.51 -9.36
CA LEU A 84 -12.04 9.00 -8.11
C LEU A 84 -13.48 8.55 -8.31
N ALA A 85 -14.31 9.32 -9.02
CA ALA A 85 -15.69 8.94 -9.33
C ALA A 85 -15.75 7.62 -10.13
N GLN A 86 -14.88 7.47 -11.14
CA GLN A 86 -14.76 6.22 -11.88
C GLN A 86 -14.31 5.06 -10.98
N LEU A 87 -13.27 5.28 -10.15
CA LEU A 87 -12.77 4.26 -9.23
C LEU A 87 -13.86 3.76 -8.27
N LEU A 88 -14.69 4.67 -7.75
CA LEU A 88 -15.79 4.33 -6.84
C LEU A 88 -16.86 3.47 -7.54
N ALA A 89 -17.18 3.80 -8.79
CA ALA A 89 -18.11 3.01 -9.60
C ALA A 89 -17.55 1.61 -9.92
N ASP A 90 -16.28 1.52 -10.30
CA ASP A 90 -15.66 0.27 -10.76
C ASP A 90 -15.24 -0.65 -9.61
N ALA A 91 -14.87 -0.09 -8.45
CA ALA A 91 -14.42 -0.87 -7.30
C ALA A 91 -15.58 -1.46 -6.47
N GLY A 92 -16.83 -1.09 -6.77
CA GLY A 92 -18.00 -1.53 -6.01
C GLY A 92 -17.92 -1.18 -4.52
N TRP A 93 -17.28 -0.06 -4.18
CA TRP A 93 -17.08 0.33 -2.79
C TRP A 93 -18.35 0.96 -2.21
N GLU A 94 -19.09 0.19 -1.44
CA GLU A 94 -20.15 0.69 -0.57
C GLU A 94 -19.52 1.19 0.73
N ARG A 95 -19.66 2.49 1.03
CA ARG A 95 -19.23 3.02 2.33
C ARG A 95 -20.16 2.43 3.40
N THR A 96 -19.62 1.53 4.22
CA THR A 96 -20.27 1.19 5.49
C THR A 96 -19.98 2.30 6.48
N GLU A 97 -21.04 2.88 7.04
CA GLU A 97 -21.00 3.90 8.10
C GLU A 97 -20.66 3.30 9.46
#